data_AF-A0A534XIS1-F1
#
_entry.id   AF-A0A534XIS1-F1
#
_cell.length_a   1.000
_cell.length_b   1.000
_cell.length_c   1.000
_cell.angle_alpha   90.00
_cell.angle_beta   90.00
_cell.angle_gamma   90.00
#
_symmetry.space_group_name_H-M   'P 1'
#
loop_
_entity.id
_entity.type
_entity.pdbx_description
1 polymer ?
#
loop_
_entity_poly.entity_id
_entity_poly.type
_entity_poly.pdbx_seq_one_letter_code
_entity_poly.pdbx_strand_id
1 'polypeptide(L)' 'MLNREKQLDVVRELTDIVGAAAGDPTLVNRTWMLITEAAEGGWGINRHANTGAEIVVAARAESGNSERTKDS' A
#
# COMPACT_ATOMS: atom_id res chain seq x y z
N MET A 1 6.93 -9.61 -2.17
CA MET A 1 6.10 -9.44 -3.37
C MET A 1 4.64 -9.61 -3.00
N LEU A 2 3.74 -8.87 -3.64
CA LEU A 2 2.31 -8.89 -3.36
C LEU A 2 1.69 -10.14 -4.02
N ASN A 3 1.16 -11.07 -3.23
CA ASN A 3 0.48 -12.26 -3.77
C ASN A 3 -1.03 -12.00 -3.90
N ARG A 4 -1.75 -12.93 -4.53
CA ARG A 4 -3.18 -12.75 -4.82
C ARG A 4 -4.04 -12.55 -3.56
N GLU A 5 -3.74 -13.27 -2.49
CA GLU A 5 -4.44 -13.14 -1.21
C GLU A 5 -4.25 -11.74 -0.63
N LYS A 6 -3.01 -11.25 -0.58
CA LYS A 6 -2.71 -9.88 -0.12
C LYS A 6 -3.34 -8.81 -1.00
N GLN A 7 -3.43 -9.04 -2.32
CA GLN A 7 -4.15 -8.14 -3.21
C GLN A 7 -5.63 -8.05 -2.85
N LEU A 8 -6.28 -9.18 -2.55
CA LEU A 8 -7.70 -9.21 -2.18
C LEU A 8 -7.94 -8.50 -0.84
N ASP A 9 -7.07 -8.71 0.13
CA ASP A 9 -7.17 -8.03 1.43
C ASP A 9 -7.01 -6.51 1.27
N VAL A 10 -6.02 -6.05 0.50
CA VAL A 10 -5.81 -4.63 0.21
C VAL A 10 -7.01 -4.02 -0.52
N VAL A 11 -7.58 -4.73 -1.50
CA VAL A 11 -8.78 -4.26 -2.21
C VAL A 11 -9.95 -4.09 -1.26
N ARG A 12 -10.22 -5.10 -0.40
CA ARG A 12 -11.30 -5.04 0.59
C ARG A 12 -11.15 -3.82 1.50
N GLU A 13 -9.99 -3.67 2.12
CA GLU A 13 -9.74 -2.57 3.07
C GLU A 13 -9.91 -1.19 2.41
N LEU A 14 -9.41 -1.03 1.18
CA LEU A 14 -9.52 0.24 0.46
C LEU A 14 -10.97 0.54 0.02
N THR A 15 -11.74 -0.48 -0.41
CA THR A 15 -13.15 -0.27 -0.76
C THR A 15 -14.01 0.02 0.47
N ASP A 16 -13.67 -0.55 1.63
CA ASP A 16 -14.34 -0.25 2.89
C ASP A 16 -14.10 1.21 3.31
N ILE A 17 -12.86 1.72 3.14
CA ILE A 17 -12.54 3.14 3.36
C ILE A 17 -13.38 4.06 2.47
N VAL A 18 -13.55 3.71 1.19
CA VAL A 18 -14.38 4.49 0.26
C VAL A 18 -15.83 4.52 0.73
N GLY A 19 -16.41 3.37 1.10
CA GLY A 19 -17.79 3.29 1.61
C GLY A 19 -17.99 4.12 2.88
N ALA A 20 -17.03 4.03 3.82
CA ALA A 20 -17.06 4.79 5.07
C ALA A 20 -16.94 6.31 4.84
N ALA A 21 -15.98 6.74 4.01
CA ALA A 21 -15.77 8.15 3.70
C ALA A 21 -16.95 8.79 2.95
N ALA A 22 -17.63 8.02 2.11
CA ALA A 22 -18.82 8.46 1.39
C ALA A 22 -20.12 8.37 2.21
N GLY A 23 -20.11 7.68 3.35
CA GLY A 23 -21.32 7.39 4.13
C GLY A 23 -22.29 6.43 3.44
N ASP A 24 -21.84 5.67 2.44
CA ASP A 24 -22.65 4.73 1.66
C ASP A 24 -21.96 3.36 1.58
N PRO A 25 -22.39 2.37 2.39
CA PRO A 25 -21.79 1.05 2.40
C PRO A 25 -22.06 0.26 1.11
N THR A 26 -23.00 0.68 0.26
CA THR A 26 -23.27 -0.01 -1.02
C THR A 26 -22.14 0.20 -2.03
N LEU A 27 -21.29 1.22 -1.82
CA LEU A 27 -20.16 1.53 -2.69
C LEU A 27 -19.03 0.52 -2.60
N VAL A 28 -18.96 -0.29 -1.55
CA VAL A 28 -17.96 -1.37 -1.42
C VAL A 28 -18.04 -2.32 -2.63
N ASN A 29 -19.25 -2.70 -3.05
CA ASN A 29 -19.48 -3.60 -4.19
C ASN A 29 -19.51 -2.89 -5.55
N ARG A 30 -19.33 -1.57 -5.58
CA ARG A 30 -19.40 -0.72 -6.78
C ARG A 30 -18.12 0.08 -7.02
N THR A 31 -17.09 -0.22 -6.25
CA THR A 31 -15.76 0.38 -6.38
C THR A 31 -14.82 -0.68 -6.94
N TRP A 32 -14.18 -0.37 -8.07
CA TRP A 32 -13.19 -1.24 -8.70
C TRP A 32 -11.80 -0.64 -8.54
N MET A 33 -10.80 -1.48 -8.34
CA MET A 33 -9.42 -1.08 -8.12
C MET A 33 -8.50 -1.67 -9.18
N LEU A 34 -7.61 -0.85 -9.73
CA LEU A 34 -6.54 -1.30 -10.62
C LEU A 34 -5.23 -1.31 -9.83
N ILE A 35 -4.57 -2.47 -9.79
CA ILE A 35 -3.25 -2.63 -9.20
C ILE A 35 -2.26 -2.82 -10.34
N THR A 36 -1.30 -1.90 -10.47
CA THR A 36 -0.23 -1.98 -11.48
C THR A 36 1.11 -2.16 -10.81
N GLU A 37 1.87 -3.14 -11.26
CA GLU A 37 3.28 -3.28 -10.89
C GLU A 37 4.12 -2.31 -11.74
N ALA A 38 5.03 -1.57 -11.10
CA ALA A 38 6.04 -0.84 -11.84
C ALA A 38 7.23 -1.75 -12.14
N ALA A 39 7.88 -1.52 -13.28
CA ALA A 39 9.16 -2.14 -13.58
C ALA A 39 10.24 -1.73 -12.56
N GLU A 40 11.35 -2.47 -12.52
CA GLU A 40 12.50 -2.11 -11.69
C GLU A 40 12.99 -0.69 -12.01
N GLY A 41 13.21 0.14 -10.97
CA GLY A 41 13.52 1.56 -11.12
C GLY A 41 12.31 2.43 -11.48
N GLY A 42 11.12 1.86 -11.66
CA GLY A 42 9.89 2.57 -12.00
C GLY A 42 9.29 3.41 -10.86
N TRP A 43 9.79 3.25 -9.63
CA TRP A 43 9.34 4.02 -8.47
C TRP A 43 10.34 5.12 -8.10
N GLY A 44 10.02 6.35 -8.47
CA GLY A 44 10.76 7.54 -8.06
C GLY A 44 10.35 8.01 -6.67
N ILE A 45 11.17 7.76 -5.64
CA ILE A 45 10.92 8.18 -4.24
C ILE A 45 12.14 8.97 -3.78
N ASN A 46 11.94 10.16 -3.21
CA ASN A 46 13.03 11.04 -2.74
C ASN A 46 14.11 11.33 -3.79
N ARG A 47 13.71 11.48 -5.07
CA ARG A 47 14.60 11.64 -6.23
C ARG A 47 15.52 10.43 -6.51
N HIS A 48 15.21 9.26 -5.96
CA HIS A 48 15.87 8.00 -6.26
C HIS A 48 14.92 7.08 -7.04
N ALA A 49 15.44 6.46 -8.10
CA ALA A 49 14.72 5.42 -8.83
C ALA A 49 14.95 4.09 -8.12
N ASN A 50 13.91 3.54 -7.50
CA ASN A 50 14.03 2.39 -6.61
C ASN A 50 13.65 1.08 -7.32
N THR A 51 14.40 0.03 -7.01
CA THR A 51 14.05 -1.36 -7.26
C THR A 51 13.04 -1.87 -6.21
N GLY A 52 12.35 -2.97 -6.52
CA GLY A 52 11.45 -3.62 -5.57
C GLY A 52 12.16 -4.05 -4.27
N ALA A 53 13.42 -4.48 -4.38
CA ALA A 53 14.23 -4.89 -3.23
C ALA A 53 14.59 -3.71 -2.32
N GLU A 54 15.01 -2.58 -2.91
CA GLU A 54 15.32 -1.35 -2.16
C GLU A 54 14.09 -0.84 -1.40
N ILE A 55 12.91 -0.87 -2.03
CA ILE A 55 11.65 -0.47 -1.38
C ILE A 55 11.36 -1.35 -0.16
N VAL A 56 11.52 -2.67 -0.28
CA VAL A 56 11.28 -3.59 0.85
C VAL A 56 12.25 -3.31 2.00
N VAL A 57 13.51 -3.05 1.71
CA VAL A 57 14.52 -2.72 2.74
C VAL A 57 14.17 -1.38 3.41
N ALA A 58 13.86 -0.34 2.63
CA ALA A 58 13.48 0.97 3.15
C ALA A 58 12.22 0.89 4.02
N ALA A 59 11.18 0.18 3.58
CA ALA A 59 9.95 0.01 4.35
C ALA A 59 10.20 -0.66 5.71
N ARG A 60 11.07 -1.67 5.75
CA ARG A 60 11.43 -2.35 7.02
C ARG A 60 12.19 -1.42 7.97
N ALA A 61 13.09 -0.60 7.44
CA ALA A 61 13.83 0.37 8.25
C ALA A 61 12.88 1.42 8.87
N GLU A 62 11.91 1.91 8.10
CA GLU A 62 10.93 2.89 8.57
C GLU A 62 9.96 2.33 9.62
N SER A 63 9.49 1.09 9.47
CA SER A 63 8.64 0.44 10.47
C SER A 63 9.35 0.33 11.82
N GLY A 64 10.63 -0.10 11.82
CA GLY A 64 11.43 -0.18 13.05
C GLY A 64 11.82 1.18 13.63
N ASN A 65 11.87 2.24 12.81
CA ASN A 65 12.03 3.61 13.29
C ASN A 65 10.74 4.12 13.97
N SER A 66 9.58 3.82 13.39
CA SER A 66 8.27 4.20 13.92
C SER A 66 7.92 3.51 15.24
N GLU A 67 8.42 2.29 15.48
CA GLU A 67 8.29 1.62 16.78
C GLU A 67 9.14 2.31 17.84
N ARG A 68 10.41 2.64 17.56
CA ARG A 68 11.27 3.36 18.51
C ARG A 68 10.76 4.74 18.90
N THR A 69 10.10 5.45 17.98
CA THR A 69 9.54 6.79 18.27
C THR A 69 8.24 6.75 19.05
N LYS A 70 7.50 5.63 19.06
CA LYS A 70 6.32 5.44 19.92
C LYS A 70 6.67 5.14 21.37
N ASP A 71 7.84 4.54 21.60
CA ASP A 71 8.34 4.18 22.94
C ASP A 71 9.15 5.31 23.62
N SER A 72 9.21 6.50 23.02
CA SER A 72 9.96 7.68 23.50
C SER A 72 9.04 8.81 23.96
#